data_AF-A0A0J6FZT3-F1
#
_entry.id   AF-A0A0J6FZT3-F1
#
_cell.length_a   1.000
_cell.length_b   1.000
_cell.length_c   1.000
_cell.angle_alpha   90.00
_cell.angle_beta   90.00
_cell.angle_gamma   90.00
#
_symmetry.space_group_name_H-M   'P 1'
#
loop_
_entity.id
_entity.type
_entity.pdbx_description
1 polymer ?
#
loop_
_entity_poly.entity_id
_entity_poly.type
_entity_poly.pdbx_seq_one_letter_code
_entity_poly.pdbx_strand_id
1 'polypeptide(L)'
;MNWMLVLVALLALAAVGLVLFALRGMLQAVPQDDRNYQDPLPSVLRMLWPLVTAATHVVGPRLKSSQLERAHRSLQSAGQDFVLTPEELYGTRIVAAGTVSVVFIVVVMLLGKLSVGALCMCLLFGIPLGWMYPTLWLGERRKQRSKHVVRDLPTFLDFITMAVEAGLNITGAIEQSVQKGPPGPLAQEFSRMLRDLRAGLPRAEALRRMADRMDISQISNFTSALIQADRVGASLSETLRSQAMQRREERFLRAEKLALEAPVKMMLPLVLFFFPLIFVVLAYFIYLQMKQQGIL
;
A
#
# COMPACT_ATOMS: atom_id res chain seq x y z
N MET A 1 -48.96 -0.77 22.88
CA MET A 1 -47.96 -0.80 21.78
C MET A 1 -46.70 0.05 22.05
N ASN A 2 -46.80 1.22 22.71
CA ASN A 2 -45.66 2.15 22.83
C ASN A 2 -44.60 1.79 23.89
N TRP A 3 -44.95 1.03 24.94
CA TRP A 3 -44.01 0.69 26.02
C TRP A 3 -42.85 -0.20 25.58
N MET A 4 -43.07 -1.07 24.60
CA MET A 4 -42.02 -1.95 24.07
C MET A 4 -40.98 -1.17 23.25
N LEU A 5 -41.41 -0.14 22.51
CA LEU A 5 -40.51 0.74 21.75
C LEU A 5 -39.65 1.61 22.68
N VAL A 6 -40.23 2.11 23.79
CA VAL A 6 -39.48 2.88 24.79
C VAL A 6 -38.41 2.01 25.46
N LEU A 7 -38.72 0.76 25.80
CA LEU A 7 -37.78 -0.18 26.42
C LEU A 7 -36.59 -0.51 25.49
N VAL A 8 -36.86 -0.72 24.20
CA VAL A 8 -35.82 -0.97 23.19
C VAL A 8 -34.93 0.27 22.99
N ALA A 9 -35.52 1.47 22.94
CA ALA A 9 -34.76 2.71 22.81
C ALA A 9 -33.86 2.97 24.03
N LEU A 10 -34.35 2.67 25.25
CA LEU A 10 -33.60 2.85 26.50
C LEU A 10 -32.44 1.84 26.61
N LEU A 11 -32.64 0.59 26.20
CA LEU A 11 -31.58 -0.42 26.10
C LEU A 11 -30.53 -0.04 25.06
N ALA A 12 -30.93 0.50 23.91
CA ALA A 12 -30.00 0.98 22.88
C ALA A 12 -29.16 2.15 23.39
N LEU A 13 -29.78 3.13 24.08
CA LEU A 13 -29.07 4.26 24.71
C LEU A 13 -28.11 3.80 25.82
N ALA A 14 -28.51 2.84 26.65
CA ALA A 14 -27.67 2.26 27.69
C ALA A 14 -26.47 1.50 27.09
N ALA A 15 -26.69 0.73 26.01
CA ALA A 15 -25.61 0.04 25.29
C ALA A 15 -24.63 1.02 24.65
N VAL A 16 -25.11 2.09 24.01
CA VAL A 16 -24.28 3.16 23.45
C VAL A 16 -23.50 3.87 24.56
N GLY A 17 -24.13 4.16 25.70
CA GLY A 17 -23.48 4.76 26.86
C GLY A 17 -22.37 3.89 27.45
N LEU A 18 -22.61 2.58 27.56
CA LEU A 18 -21.61 1.60 28.01
C LEU A 18 -20.43 1.50 27.04
N VAL A 19 -20.70 1.50 25.73
CA VAL A 19 -19.66 1.49 24.69
C VAL A 19 -18.83 2.78 24.74
N LEU A 20 -19.47 3.95 24.89
CA LEU A 20 -18.76 5.23 25.02
C LEU A 20 -17.95 5.32 26.32
N PHE A 21 -18.47 4.80 27.44
CA PHE A 21 -17.75 4.75 28.70
C PHE A 21 -16.54 3.79 28.63
N ALA A 22 -16.71 2.60 28.05
CA ALA A 22 -15.64 1.65 27.82
C ALA A 22 -14.56 2.24 26.88
N LEU A 23 -14.97 2.89 25.79
CA LEU A 23 -14.07 3.60 24.89
C LEU A 23 -13.30 4.69 25.63
N ARG A 24 -13.98 5.53 26.42
CA ARG A 24 -13.33 6.62 27.17
C ARG A 24 -12.35 6.09 28.23
N GLY A 25 -12.69 5.01 28.93
CA GLY A 25 -11.82 4.35 29.89
C GLY A 25 -10.59 3.72 29.23
N MET A 26 -10.76 3.07 28.08
CA MET A 26 -9.63 2.53 27.30
C MET A 26 -8.74 3.64 26.75
N LEU A 27 -9.31 4.76 26.30
CA LEU A 27 -8.56 5.90 25.77
C LEU A 27 -7.72 6.63 26.82
N GLN A 28 -8.18 6.66 28.08
CA GLN A 28 -7.45 7.29 29.19
C GLN A 28 -6.36 6.41 29.79
N ALA A 29 -6.47 5.08 29.62
CA ALA A 29 -5.50 4.11 30.13
C ALA A 29 -4.26 3.97 29.24
N VAL A 30 -4.23 4.61 28.07
CA VAL A 30 -3.16 4.46 27.08
C VAL A 30 -2.09 5.55 27.28
N PRO A 31 -0.82 5.18 27.57
CA PRO A 31 0.28 6.13 27.60
C PRO A 31 0.41 6.82 26.23
N GLN A 32 0.62 8.14 26.22
CA GLN A 32 0.92 8.82 24.97
C GLN A 32 2.36 8.51 24.57
N ASP A 33 2.53 7.67 23.54
CA ASP A 33 3.85 7.45 22.95
C ASP A 33 4.37 8.75 22.33
N ASP A 34 5.61 9.11 22.67
CA ASP A 34 6.28 10.28 22.11
C ASP A 34 6.64 10.00 20.64
N ARG A 35 5.90 10.64 19.73
CA ARG A 35 6.06 10.50 18.27
C ARG A 35 6.99 11.53 17.64
N ASN A 36 7.85 12.19 18.42
CA ASN A 36 8.74 13.25 17.95
C ASN A 36 9.64 12.87 16.75
N TYR A 37 9.95 11.58 16.57
CA TYR A 37 10.81 11.08 15.47
C TYR A 37 10.05 10.36 14.35
N GLN A 38 8.71 10.36 14.40
CA GLN A 38 7.86 9.68 13.42
C GLN A 38 7.26 10.68 12.43
N ASP A 39 7.02 10.19 11.21
CA ASP A 39 6.39 10.97 10.16
C ASP A 39 4.93 11.29 10.52
N PRO A 40 4.41 12.47 10.14
CA PRO A 40 3.06 12.87 10.49
C PRO A 40 2.03 11.95 9.85
N LEU A 41 1.08 11.48 10.68
CA LEU A 41 -0.01 10.63 10.22
C LEU A 41 -0.87 11.34 9.15
N PRO A 42 -1.40 10.57 8.17
CA PRO A 42 -2.42 11.07 7.26
C PRO A 42 -3.68 11.49 8.03
N SER A 43 -4.40 12.49 7.51
CA SER A 43 -5.47 13.19 8.23
C SER A 43 -6.57 12.26 8.78
N VAL A 44 -6.99 11.26 8.00
CA VAL A 44 -8.01 10.28 8.43
C VAL A 44 -7.52 9.42 9.59
N LEU A 45 -6.24 9.04 9.57
CA LEU A 45 -5.65 8.22 10.62
C LEU A 45 -5.39 9.02 11.89
N ARG A 46 -5.11 10.33 11.78
CA ARG A 46 -4.99 11.24 12.92
C ARG A 46 -6.29 11.34 13.72
N MET A 47 -7.44 11.35 13.03
CA MET A 47 -8.75 11.36 13.69
C MET A 47 -9.05 10.06 14.42
N LEU A 48 -8.64 8.91 13.85
CA LEU A 48 -8.84 7.59 14.43
C LEU A 48 -7.71 7.16 15.39
N TRP A 49 -6.65 7.95 15.50
CA TRP A 49 -5.46 7.67 16.31
C TRP A 49 -5.74 7.24 17.76
N PRO A 50 -6.59 7.95 18.53
CA PRO A 50 -6.91 7.51 19.90
C PRO A 50 -7.47 6.09 19.95
N LEU A 51 -8.32 5.71 19.00
CA LEU A 51 -8.89 4.36 18.93
C LEU A 51 -7.83 3.33 18.52
N VAL A 52 -6.90 3.72 17.65
CA VAL A 52 -5.80 2.85 17.22
C VAL A 52 -4.91 2.53 18.40
N THR A 53 -4.50 3.53 19.18
CA THR A 53 -3.60 3.33 20.34
C THR A 53 -4.28 2.53 21.47
N ALA A 54 -5.59 2.69 21.66
CA ALA A 54 -6.35 1.81 22.55
C ALA A 54 -6.40 0.36 22.05
N ALA A 55 -6.60 0.16 20.75
CA ALA A 55 -6.61 -1.17 20.16
C ALA A 55 -5.22 -1.83 20.19
N THR A 56 -4.14 -1.07 19.96
CA THR A 56 -2.76 -1.60 20.04
C THR A 56 -2.41 -2.07 21.44
N HIS A 57 -2.78 -1.33 22.49
CA HIS A 57 -2.49 -1.74 23.86
C HIS A 57 -3.15 -3.08 24.24
N VAL A 58 -4.36 -3.33 23.73
CA VAL A 58 -5.10 -4.58 24.00
C VAL A 58 -4.58 -5.76 23.16
N VAL A 59 -4.09 -5.49 21.96
CA VAL A 59 -3.74 -6.52 20.98
C VAL A 59 -2.24 -6.81 20.95
N GLY A 60 -1.41 -5.80 21.22
CA GLY A 60 0.05 -5.86 21.27
C GLY A 60 0.58 -7.06 22.07
N PRO A 61 0.15 -7.26 23.34
CA PRO A 61 0.60 -8.38 24.16
C PRO A 61 0.18 -9.77 23.63
N ARG A 62 -0.79 -9.83 22.72
CA ARG A 62 -1.34 -11.08 22.17
C ARG A 62 -0.74 -11.45 20.80
N LEU A 63 0.05 -10.57 20.20
CA LEU A 63 0.64 -10.80 18.89
C LEU A 63 1.85 -11.75 18.98
N LYS A 64 1.90 -12.73 18.08
CA LYS A 64 3.07 -13.62 17.97
C LYS A 64 4.22 -12.88 17.27
N SER A 65 5.46 -13.17 17.66
CA SER A 65 6.67 -12.58 17.05
C SER A 65 6.69 -12.68 15.52
N SER A 66 6.26 -13.81 14.96
CA SER A 66 6.17 -14.01 13.51
C SER A 66 5.17 -13.08 12.80
N GLN A 67 4.10 -12.64 13.48
CA GLN A 67 3.14 -11.68 12.93
C GLN A 67 3.72 -10.27 12.91
N LEU A 68 4.45 -9.90 13.97
CA LEU A 68 5.15 -8.62 14.07
C LEU A 68 6.26 -8.53 13.01
N GLU A 69 7.04 -9.59 12.80
CA GLU A 69 8.06 -9.62 11.74
C GLU A 69 7.48 -9.43 10.33
N ARG A 70 6.36 -10.10 10.03
CA ARG A 70 5.67 -9.94 8.73
C ARG A 70 5.13 -8.53 8.54
N ALA A 71 4.54 -7.95 9.59
CA ALA A 71 4.06 -6.58 9.58
C ALA A 71 5.22 -5.60 9.39
N HIS A 72 6.33 -5.80 10.10
CA HIS A 72 7.54 -5.00 9.98
C HIS A 72 8.11 -5.01 8.55
N ARG A 73 8.27 -6.19 7.94
CA ARG A 73 8.73 -6.31 6.54
C ARG A 73 7.76 -5.64 5.56
N SER A 74 6.45 -5.74 5.81
CA SER A 74 5.43 -5.10 4.96
C SER A 74 5.47 -3.57 5.07
N LEU A 75 5.70 -3.03 6.26
CA LEU A 75 5.85 -1.59 6.50
C LEU A 75 7.15 -1.04 5.89
N GLN A 76 8.26 -1.77 6.05
CA GLN A 76 9.55 -1.40 5.47
C GLN A 76 9.49 -1.33 3.94
N SER A 77 8.94 -2.36 3.28
CA SER A 77 8.81 -2.38 1.82
C SER A 77 7.85 -1.29 1.31
N ALA A 78 6.78 -0.98 2.06
CA ALA A 78 5.88 0.14 1.76
C ALA A 78 6.48 1.53 2.07
N GLY A 79 7.57 1.61 2.83
CA GLY A 79 8.17 2.88 3.28
C GLY A 79 7.31 3.61 4.29
N GLN A 80 6.64 2.86 5.16
CA GLN A 80 5.77 3.37 6.22
C GLN A 80 6.32 3.00 7.62
N ASP A 81 7.58 2.60 7.69
CA ASP A 81 8.30 2.20 8.91
C ASP A 81 8.47 3.34 9.93
N PHE A 82 8.49 4.58 9.46
CA PHE A 82 8.50 5.78 10.32
C PHE A 82 7.10 6.36 10.57
N VAL A 83 6.06 5.81 9.92
CA VAL A 83 4.67 6.30 10.06
C VAL A 83 3.87 5.41 11.03
N LEU A 84 4.12 4.09 11.01
CA LEU A 84 3.41 3.11 11.82
C LEU A 84 4.36 2.04 12.36
N THR A 85 4.17 1.67 13.61
CA THR A 85 4.80 0.47 14.19
C THR A 85 4.05 -0.80 13.77
N PRO A 86 4.70 -1.99 13.81
CA PRO A 86 4.04 -3.26 13.52
C PRO A 86 2.80 -3.51 14.39
N GLU A 87 2.83 -3.07 15.65
CA GLU A 87 1.73 -3.14 16.60
C GLU A 87 0.58 -2.21 16.19
N GLU A 88 0.90 -0.96 15.83
CA GLU A 88 -0.04 0.04 15.30
C GLU A 88 -0.73 -0.37 14.01
N LEU A 89 -0.06 -1.16 13.18
CA LEU A 89 -0.68 -1.73 11.98
C LEU A 89 -1.82 -2.70 12.32
N TYR A 90 -1.66 -3.52 13.36
CA TYR A 90 -2.75 -4.40 13.80
C TYR A 90 -3.86 -3.62 14.53
N GLY A 91 -3.51 -2.60 15.31
CA GLY A 91 -4.48 -1.69 15.90
C GLY A 91 -5.34 -0.99 14.84
N THR A 92 -4.72 -0.50 13.76
CA THR A 92 -5.44 0.10 12.63
C THR A 92 -6.36 -0.87 11.91
N ARG A 93 -5.99 -2.16 11.76
CA ARG A 93 -6.89 -3.18 11.19
C ARG A 93 -8.14 -3.40 12.03
N ILE A 94 -8.02 -3.42 13.35
CA ILE A 94 -9.15 -3.60 14.25
C ILE A 94 -10.07 -2.38 14.22
N VAL A 95 -9.50 -1.18 14.27
CA VAL A 95 -10.27 0.07 14.17
C VAL A 95 -10.94 0.20 12.80
N ALA A 96 -10.26 -0.20 11.72
CA ALA A 96 -10.87 -0.22 10.39
C ALA A 96 -12.02 -1.23 10.29
N ALA A 97 -11.85 -2.45 10.83
CA ALA A 97 -12.93 -3.44 10.91
C ALA A 97 -14.13 -2.93 11.71
N GLY A 98 -13.88 -2.28 12.85
CA GLY A 98 -14.92 -1.69 13.69
C GLY A 98 -15.65 -0.54 13.01
N THR A 99 -14.92 0.43 12.45
CA THR A 99 -15.51 1.62 11.81
C THR A 99 -16.33 1.23 10.57
N VAL A 100 -15.84 0.33 9.71
CA VAL A 100 -16.58 -0.16 8.55
C VAL A 100 -17.86 -0.90 8.97
N SER A 101 -17.78 -1.74 10.00
CA SER A 101 -18.96 -2.45 10.52
C SER A 101 -20.02 -1.49 11.08
N VAL A 102 -19.60 -0.47 11.84
CA VAL A 102 -20.50 0.57 12.37
C VAL A 102 -21.16 1.36 11.24
N VAL A 103 -20.38 1.80 10.25
CA VAL A 103 -20.92 2.53 9.09
C VAL A 103 -21.96 1.69 8.36
N PHE A 104 -21.69 0.40 8.15
CA PHE A 104 -22.60 -0.49 7.45
C PHE A 104 -23.90 -0.72 8.26
N ILE A 105 -23.81 -0.84 9.59
CA ILE A 105 -24.99 -0.91 10.47
C ILE A 105 -25.82 0.39 10.38
N VAL A 106 -25.18 1.56 10.40
CA VAL A 106 -25.86 2.87 10.28
C VAL A 106 -26.59 2.98 8.94
N VAL A 107 -25.97 2.54 7.84
CA VAL A 107 -26.61 2.53 6.51
C VAL A 107 -27.83 1.62 6.48
N VAL A 108 -27.75 0.41 7.05
CA VAL A 108 -28.88 -0.52 7.14
C VAL A 108 -30.00 0.03 8.02
N MET A 109 -29.66 0.74 9.10
CA MET A 109 -30.62 1.44 9.96
C MET A 109 -31.35 2.55 9.22
N LEU A 110 -30.64 3.36 8.43
CA LEU A 110 -31.23 4.42 7.59
C LEU A 110 -32.15 3.86 6.50
N LEU A 111 -31.89 2.65 6.01
CA LEU A 111 -32.73 1.96 5.03
C LEU A 111 -33.99 1.32 5.66
N GLY A 112 -34.16 1.38 6.98
CA GLY A 112 -35.33 0.84 7.69
C GLY A 112 -35.46 -0.69 7.68
N LYS A 113 -34.43 -1.40 7.20
CA LYS A 113 -34.42 -2.87 7.07
C LYS A 113 -33.63 -3.52 8.21
N LEU A 114 -33.93 -3.12 9.45
CA LEU A 114 -33.26 -3.65 10.63
C LEU A 114 -33.78 -5.07 10.95
N SER A 115 -33.28 -6.06 10.21
CA SER A 115 -33.53 -7.48 10.48
C SER A 115 -32.28 -8.13 11.11
N VAL A 116 -32.47 -9.19 11.90
CA VAL A 116 -31.37 -10.00 12.44
C VAL A 116 -30.48 -10.52 11.30
N GLY A 117 -31.08 -10.89 10.17
CA GLY A 117 -30.34 -11.28 8.96
C GLY A 117 -29.47 -10.16 8.41
N ALA A 118 -29.96 -8.91 8.39
CA ALA A 118 -29.18 -7.76 7.95
C ALA A 118 -27.99 -7.49 8.88
N LEU A 119 -28.16 -7.56 10.21
CA LEU A 119 -27.07 -7.45 11.19
C LEU A 119 -26.01 -8.55 11.02
N CYS A 120 -26.42 -9.80 10.81
CA CYS A 120 -25.50 -10.89 10.51
C CYS A 120 -24.71 -10.62 9.22
N MET A 121 -25.36 -10.11 8.16
CA MET A 121 -24.68 -9.71 6.93
C MET A 121 -23.71 -8.55 7.16
N CYS A 122 -24.06 -7.57 8.00
CA CYS A 122 -23.18 -6.45 8.35
C CYS A 122 -21.87 -6.95 9.00
N LEU A 123 -21.98 -7.87 9.95
CA LEU A 123 -20.81 -8.44 10.64
C LEU A 123 -20.01 -9.36 9.71
N LEU A 124 -20.72 -10.17 8.91
CA LEU A 124 -20.10 -11.13 7.99
C LEU A 124 -19.26 -10.43 6.91
N PHE A 125 -19.73 -9.30 6.38
CA PHE A 125 -19.01 -8.57 5.33
C PHE A 125 -18.17 -7.40 5.84
N GLY A 126 -18.65 -6.65 6.84
CA GLY A 126 -18.01 -5.44 7.34
C GLY A 126 -16.67 -5.69 8.02
N ILE A 127 -16.57 -6.74 8.85
CA ILE A 127 -15.34 -7.10 9.56
C ILE A 127 -14.22 -7.49 8.58
N PRO A 128 -14.39 -8.46 7.66
CA PRO A 128 -13.32 -8.83 6.74
C PRO A 128 -12.95 -7.70 5.78
N LEU A 129 -13.92 -6.90 5.31
CA LEU A 129 -13.64 -5.75 4.44
C LEU A 129 -12.79 -4.70 5.17
N GLY A 130 -13.15 -4.33 6.40
CA GLY A 130 -12.39 -3.37 7.17
C GLY A 130 -11.01 -3.89 7.61
N TRP A 131 -10.88 -5.20 7.89
CA TRP A 131 -9.59 -5.82 8.17
C TRP A 131 -8.66 -5.84 6.96
N MET A 132 -9.21 -6.05 5.76
CA MET A 132 -8.45 -6.12 4.51
C MET A 132 -8.03 -4.74 3.98
N TYR A 133 -8.71 -3.67 4.41
CA TYR A 133 -8.45 -2.32 3.92
C TYR A 133 -6.99 -1.84 4.17
N PRO A 134 -6.43 -1.91 5.39
CA PRO A 134 -5.04 -1.49 5.62
C PRO A 134 -4.01 -2.32 4.84
N THR A 135 -4.28 -3.60 4.61
CA THR A 135 -3.40 -4.45 3.78
C THR A 135 -3.38 -4.01 2.31
N LEU A 136 -4.55 -3.67 1.76
CA LEU A 136 -4.65 -3.15 0.39
C LEU A 136 -3.98 -1.79 0.26
N TRP A 137 -4.18 -0.90 1.25
CA TRP A 137 -3.54 0.41 1.30
C TRP A 137 -2.00 0.30 1.32
N LEU A 138 -1.44 -0.60 2.14
CA LEU A 138 0.01 -0.86 2.16
C LEU A 138 0.51 -1.42 0.82
N GLY A 139 -0.23 -2.33 0.20
CA GLY A 139 0.11 -2.88 -1.11
C GLY A 139 0.18 -1.80 -2.19
N GLU A 140 -0.80 -0.89 -2.22
CA GLU A 140 -0.83 0.23 -3.17
C GLU A 140 0.32 1.20 -2.91
N ARG A 141 0.61 1.54 -1.64
CA ARG A 141 1.76 2.37 -1.26
C ARG A 141 3.10 1.75 -1.70
N ARG A 142 3.28 0.45 -1.48
CA ARG A 142 4.46 -0.30 -1.93
C ARG A 142 4.59 -0.25 -3.45
N LYS A 143 3.50 -0.45 -4.19
CA LYS A 143 3.49 -0.39 -5.66
C LYS A 143 3.86 1.00 -6.19
N GLN A 144 3.29 2.04 -5.60
CA GLN A 144 3.62 3.43 -5.95
C GLN A 144 5.09 3.74 -5.65
N ARG A 145 5.58 3.40 -4.44
CA ARG A 145 6.99 3.57 -4.06
C ARG A 145 7.92 2.85 -5.04
N SER A 146 7.64 1.59 -5.36
CA SER A 146 8.43 0.81 -6.32
C SER A 146 8.47 1.46 -7.70
N LYS A 147 7.33 1.97 -8.18
CA LYS A 147 7.26 2.68 -9.46
C LYS A 147 8.14 3.94 -9.47
N HIS A 148 8.12 4.73 -8.40
CA HIS A 148 8.99 5.91 -8.26
C HIS A 148 10.47 5.51 -8.27
N VAL A 149 10.83 4.51 -7.47
CA VAL A 149 12.22 4.02 -7.38
C VAL A 149 12.73 3.53 -8.73
N VAL A 150 11.96 2.70 -9.44
CA VAL A 150 12.37 2.14 -10.73
C VAL A 150 12.50 3.24 -11.80
N ARG A 151 11.64 4.27 -11.73
CA ARG A 151 11.71 5.43 -12.62
C ARG A 151 12.96 6.27 -12.36
N ASP A 152 13.30 6.51 -11.10
CA ASP A 152 14.38 7.43 -10.72
C ASP A 152 15.76 6.74 -10.73
N LEU A 153 15.81 5.40 -10.61
CA LEU A 153 17.05 4.62 -10.55
C LEU A 153 18.06 4.95 -11.67
N PRO A 154 17.70 4.99 -12.97
CA PRO A 154 18.65 5.31 -14.03
C PRO A 154 19.34 6.66 -13.82
N THR A 155 18.60 7.68 -13.37
CA THR A 155 19.14 9.02 -13.10
C THR A 155 20.16 8.99 -11.96
N PHE A 156 19.89 8.22 -10.90
CA PHE A 156 20.87 8.02 -9.82
C PHE A 156 22.13 7.29 -10.31
N LEU A 157 21.97 6.27 -11.16
CA LEU A 157 23.11 5.55 -11.75
C LEU A 157 23.96 6.45 -12.64
N ASP A 158 23.35 7.33 -13.42
CA ASP A 158 24.06 8.31 -14.25
C ASP A 158 24.89 9.25 -13.36
N PHE A 159 24.31 9.78 -12.26
CA PHE A 159 25.05 10.60 -11.30
C PHE A 159 26.21 9.85 -10.63
N ILE A 160 25.97 8.62 -10.18
CA ILE A 160 27.01 7.79 -9.55
C ILE A 160 28.15 7.52 -10.54
N THR A 161 27.81 7.18 -11.80
CA THR A 161 28.80 6.88 -12.84
C THR A 161 29.63 8.11 -13.16
N MET A 162 29.01 9.27 -13.40
CA MET A 162 29.74 10.52 -13.66
C MET A 162 30.64 10.91 -12.48
N ALA A 163 30.18 10.73 -11.25
CA ALA A 163 30.96 11.01 -10.05
C ALA A 163 32.19 10.09 -9.93
N VAL A 164 32.01 8.78 -10.21
CA VAL A 164 33.11 7.81 -10.22
C VAL A 164 34.09 8.09 -11.36
N GLU A 165 33.60 8.44 -12.56
CA GLU A 165 34.44 8.88 -13.69
C GLU A 165 35.24 10.15 -13.36
N ALA A 166 34.68 11.03 -12.52
CA ALA A 166 35.36 12.22 -12.00
C ALA A 166 36.34 11.92 -10.83
N GLY A 167 36.54 10.64 -10.48
CA GLY A 167 37.51 10.20 -9.47
C GLY A 167 36.96 10.11 -8.05
N LEU A 168 35.65 10.27 -7.82
CA LEU A 168 35.06 10.02 -6.50
C LEU A 168 35.02 8.51 -6.21
N ASN A 169 35.25 8.14 -4.96
CA ASN A 169 34.94 6.80 -4.51
C ASN A 169 33.43 6.54 -4.54
N ILE A 170 33.02 5.27 -4.58
CA ILE A 170 31.61 4.86 -4.70
C ILE A 170 30.72 5.50 -3.63
N THR A 171 31.20 5.57 -2.38
CA THR A 171 30.45 6.15 -1.27
C THR A 171 30.20 7.65 -1.51
N GLY A 172 31.23 8.39 -1.93
CA GLY A 172 31.15 9.80 -2.28
C GLY A 172 30.28 10.06 -3.52
N ALA A 173 30.33 9.15 -4.50
CA ALA A 173 29.47 9.20 -5.67
C ALA A 173 27.98 9.01 -5.31
N ILE A 174 27.67 8.08 -4.41
CA ILE A 174 26.31 7.89 -3.90
C ILE A 174 25.88 9.11 -3.08
N GLU A 175 26.74 9.66 -2.22
CA GLU A 175 26.45 10.88 -1.46
C GLU A 175 26.15 12.07 -2.38
N GLN A 176 26.96 12.27 -3.42
CA GLN A 176 26.71 13.32 -4.41
C GLN A 176 25.40 13.10 -5.18
N SER A 177 25.08 11.84 -5.51
CA SER A 177 23.82 11.50 -6.18
C SER A 177 22.60 11.79 -5.32
N VAL A 178 22.69 11.64 -3.99
CA VAL A 178 21.62 12.01 -3.05
C VAL A 178 21.41 13.53 -3.02
N GLN A 179 22.50 14.31 -3.06
CA GLN A 179 22.42 15.76 -3.00
C GLN A 179 21.89 16.40 -4.30
N LYS A 180 22.27 15.86 -5.47
CA LYS A 180 21.91 16.39 -6.79
C LYS A 180 20.74 15.67 -7.46
N GLY A 181 20.39 14.49 -6.96
CA GLY A 181 19.34 13.64 -7.51
C GLY A 181 17.93 14.17 -7.27
N PRO A 182 16.94 13.63 -8.01
CA PRO A 182 15.55 13.96 -7.75
C PRO A 182 15.16 13.54 -6.32
N PRO A 183 14.40 14.38 -5.59
CA PRO A 183 13.90 14.00 -4.28
C PRO A 183 12.91 12.83 -4.42
N GLY A 184 13.03 11.83 -3.56
CA GLY A 184 12.15 10.67 -3.61
C GLY A 184 12.58 9.50 -2.73
N PRO A 185 11.85 8.38 -2.81
CA PRO A 185 12.09 7.22 -1.94
C PRO A 185 13.48 6.60 -2.12
N LEU A 186 14.05 6.69 -3.32
CA LEU A 186 15.39 6.17 -3.60
C LEU A 186 16.49 7.03 -2.95
N ALA A 187 16.38 8.36 -3.00
CA ALA A 187 17.28 9.28 -2.31
C ALA A 187 17.29 9.03 -0.80
N GLN A 188 16.11 8.79 -0.22
CA GLN A 188 15.94 8.49 1.21
C GLN A 188 16.62 7.17 1.59
N GLU A 189 16.51 6.13 0.77
CA GLU A 189 17.17 4.85 1.04
C GLU A 189 18.68 4.90 0.85
N PHE A 190 19.19 5.64 -0.15
CA PHE A 190 20.62 5.89 -0.25
C PHE A 190 21.13 6.69 0.96
N SER A 191 20.37 7.67 1.44
CA SER A 191 20.70 8.40 2.67
C SER A 191 20.73 7.49 3.89
N ARG A 192 19.78 6.55 4.01
CA ARG A 192 19.76 5.52 5.07
C ARG A 192 20.99 4.61 4.97
N MET A 193 21.32 4.14 3.77
CA MET A 193 22.50 3.31 3.51
C MET A 193 23.80 4.04 3.87
N LEU A 194 23.93 5.32 3.51
CA LEU A 194 25.10 6.15 3.89
C LEU A 194 25.21 6.31 5.41
N ARG A 195 24.09 6.40 6.13
CA ARG A 195 24.10 6.39 7.61
C ARG A 195 24.56 5.05 8.17
N ASP A 196 24.11 3.93 7.59
CA ASP A 196 24.58 2.60 7.97
C ASP A 196 26.12 2.51 7.82
N LEU A 197 26.68 3.04 6.72
CA LEU A 197 28.14 3.10 6.52
C LEU A 197 28.85 3.97 7.57
N ARG A 198 28.29 5.15 7.90
CA ARG A 198 28.84 6.05 8.92
C ARG A 198 28.80 5.44 10.32
N ALA A 199 27.85 4.55 10.57
CA ALA A 199 27.77 3.76 11.80
C ALA A 199 28.77 2.58 11.86
N GLY A 200 29.62 2.42 10.84
CA GLY A 200 30.66 1.39 10.79
C GLY A 200 30.21 0.07 10.15
N LEU A 201 29.01 0.03 9.55
CA LEU A 201 28.52 -1.19 8.91
C LEU A 201 29.32 -1.48 7.62
N PRO A 202 29.73 -2.74 7.35
CA PRO A 202 30.40 -3.07 6.10
C PRO A 202 29.55 -2.74 4.88
N ARG A 203 30.17 -2.21 3.83
CA ARG A 203 29.46 -1.71 2.64
C ARG A 203 28.56 -2.76 1.99
N ALA A 204 29.06 -3.98 1.86
CA ALA A 204 28.28 -5.07 1.30
C ALA A 204 27.05 -5.41 2.14
N GLU A 205 27.14 -5.28 3.47
CA GLU A 205 26.01 -5.50 4.37
C GLU A 205 25.01 -4.34 4.30
N ALA A 206 25.47 -3.10 4.26
CA ALA A 206 24.61 -1.93 4.11
C ALA A 206 23.80 -1.96 2.79
N LEU A 207 24.44 -2.37 1.68
CA LEU A 207 23.78 -2.56 0.39
C LEU A 207 22.74 -3.70 0.43
N ARG A 208 23.05 -4.82 1.08
CA ARG A 208 22.10 -5.93 1.26
C ARG A 208 20.90 -5.50 2.10
N ARG A 209 21.12 -4.84 3.23
CA ARG A 209 20.04 -4.30 4.07
C ARG A 209 19.15 -3.32 3.31
N MET A 210 19.73 -2.47 2.46
CA MET A 210 18.95 -1.57 1.60
C MET A 210 18.08 -2.35 0.60
N ALA A 211 18.63 -3.39 -0.04
CA ALA A 211 17.88 -4.24 -0.97
C ALA A 211 16.73 -4.99 -0.28
N ASP A 212 17.00 -5.55 0.91
CA ASP A 212 16.01 -6.28 1.72
C ASP A 212 14.87 -5.37 2.20
N ARG A 213 15.19 -4.13 2.62
CA ARG A 213 14.18 -3.14 3.03
C ARG A 213 13.27 -2.72 1.88
N MET A 214 13.85 -2.57 0.69
CA MET A 214 13.10 -2.11 -0.49
C MET A 214 12.26 -3.22 -1.12
N ASP A 215 12.78 -4.46 -1.14
CA ASP A 215 12.14 -5.63 -1.75
C ASP A 215 11.68 -5.34 -3.20
N ILE A 216 12.62 -4.81 -3.99
CA ILE A 216 12.48 -4.46 -5.42
C ILE A 216 13.61 -5.13 -6.19
N SER A 217 13.27 -6.02 -7.14
CA SER A 217 14.26 -6.82 -7.88
C SER A 217 15.34 -5.99 -8.58
N GLN A 218 14.95 -4.82 -9.11
CA GLN A 218 15.86 -3.88 -9.76
C GLN A 218 16.95 -3.33 -8.82
N ILE A 219 16.64 -3.13 -7.54
CA ILE A 219 17.58 -2.66 -6.52
C ILE A 219 18.45 -3.84 -6.03
N SER A 220 17.87 -5.02 -5.86
CA SER A 220 18.61 -6.23 -5.50
C SER A 220 19.66 -6.61 -6.54
N ASN A 221 19.34 -6.47 -7.83
CA ASN A 221 20.29 -6.71 -8.93
C ASN A 221 21.42 -5.67 -8.91
N PHE A 222 21.08 -4.39 -8.77
CA PHE A 222 22.07 -3.30 -8.69
C PHE A 222 23.02 -3.47 -7.50
N THR A 223 22.49 -3.71 -6.30
CA THR A 223 23.29 -3.90 -5.09
C THR A 223 24.19 -5.12 -5.18
N SER A 224 23.70 -6.23 -5.75
CA SER A 224 24.50 -7.44 -5.96
C SER A 224 25.65 -7.19 -6.94
N ALA A 225 25.39 -6.50 -8.05
CA ALA A 225 26.43 -6.12 -9.02
C ALA A 225 27.48 -5.18 -8.40
N LEU A 226 27.05 -4.21 -7.59
CA LEU A 226 27.95 -3.29 -6.91
C LEU A 226 28.83 -4.00 -5.87
N ILE A 227 28.26 -4.93 -5.09
CA ILE A 227 29.01 -5.77 -4.14
C ILE A 227 30.04 -6.63 -4.86
N GLN A 228 29.69 -7.19 -6.02
CA GLN A 228 30.58 -8.02 -6.81
C GLN A 228 31.75 -7.21 -7.39
N ALA A 229 31.46 -6.04 -7.95
CA ALA A 229 32.47 -5.15 -8.50
C ALA A 229 33.46 -4.65 -7.42
N ASP A 230 32.98 -4.36 -6.22
CA ASP A 230 33.82 -3.96 -5.07
C ASP A 230 34.77 -5.09 -4.61
N ARG A 231 34.37 -6.37 -4.78
CA ARG A 231 35.20 -7.54 -4.44
C ARG A 231 36.26 -7.86 -5.49
N VAL A 232 35.97 -7.61 -6.77
CA VAL A 232 36.79 -8.07 -7.90
C VAL A 232 37.76 -7.00 -8.39
N GLY A 233 37.54 -5.72 -8.07
CA GLY A 233 38.41 -4.61 -8.49
C GLY A 233 38.40 -4.35 -10.00
N ALA A 234 37.50 -4.99 -10.74
CA ALA A 234 37.27 -4.77 -12.17
C ALA A 234 36.39 -3.53 -12.39
N SER A 235 36.54 -2.86 -13.54
CA SER A 235 35.90 -1.59 -13.89
C SER A 235 34.38 -1.60 -13.62
N LEU A 236 34.01 -1.14 -12.42
CA LEU A 236 32.61 -0.96 -11.99
C LEU A 236 31.82 -0.16 -13.05
N SER A 237 32.48 0.77 -13.72
CA SER A 237 31.96 1.60 -14.79
C SER A 237 31.40 0.79 -15.97
N GLU A 238 32.03 -0.32 -16.35
CA GLU A 238 31.60 -1.12 -17.51
C GLU A 238 30.41 -2.01 -17.15
N THR A 239 30.41 -2.57 -15.94
CA THR A 239 29.26 -3.31 -15.40
C THR A 239 28.05 -2.38 -15.19
N LEU A 240 28.24 -1.19 -14.65
CA LEU A 240 27.18 -0.19 -14.49
C LEU A 240 26.66 0.33 -15.83
N ARG A 241 27.54 0.52 -16.83
CA ARG A 241 27.16 0.94 -18.19
C ARG A 241 26.36 -0.14 -18.90
N SER A 242 26.76 -1.41 -18.79
CA SER A 242 26.00 -2.54 -19.32
C SER A 242 24.61 -2.66 -18.67
N GLN A 243 24.55 -2.55 -17.33
CA GLN A 243 23.28 -2.49 -16.59
C GLN A 243 22.41 -1.30 -17.03
N ALA A 244 22.98 -0.11 -17.22
CA ALA A 244 22.23 1.07 -17.64
C ALA A 244 21.63 0.88 -19.05
N MET A 245 22.38 0.30 -19.99
CA MET A 245 21.88 -0.04 -21.33
C MET A 245 20.74 -1.05 -21.27
N GLN A 246 20.93 -2.15 -20.55
CA GLN A 246 19.88 -3.16 -20.36
C GLN A 246 18.59 -2.55 -19.80
N ARG A 247 18.71 -1.61 -18.85
CA ARG A 247 17.55 -0.95 -18.25
C ARG A 247 16.87 0.07 -19.17
N ARG A 248 17.61 0.72 -20.07
CA ARG A 248 17.03 1.55 -21.13
C ARG A 248 16.25 0.70 -22.14
N GLU A 249 16.81 -0.45 -22.51
CA GLU A 249 16.17 -1.40 -23.42
C GLU A 249 14.90 -2.02 -22.81
N GLU A 250 14.94 -2.46 -21.55
CA GLU A 250 13.75 -2.92 -20.82
C GLU A 250 12.65 -1.84 -20.75
N ARG A 251 13.04 -0.58 -20.56
CA ARG A 251 12.09 0.56 -20.55
C ARG A 251 11.44 0.73 -21.91
N PHE A 252 12.20 0.59 -22.99
CA PHE A 252 11.69 0.68 -24.37
C PHE A 252 10.74 -0.47 -24.66
N LEU A 253 11.14 -1.72 -24.42
CA LEU A 253 10.32 -2.91 -24.62
C LEU A 253 9.04 -2.89 -23.79
N ARG A 254 9.09 -2.34 -22.56
CA ARG A 254 7.90 -2.18 -21.73
C ARG A 254 6.95 -1.12 -22.29
N ALA A 255 7.47 -0.02 -22.84
CA ALA A 255 6.67 0.99 -23.51
C ALA A 255 6.03 0.42 -24.78
N GLU A 256 6.79 -0.34 -25.57
CA GLU A 256 6.31 -1.04 -26.77
C GLU A 256 5.23 -2.07 -26.42
N LYS A 257 5.45 -2.89 -25.39
CA LYS A 257 4.44 -3.83 -24.89
C LYS A 257 3.16 -3.12 -24.46
N LEU A 258 3.25 -1.99 -23.75
CA LEU A 258 2.08 -1.20 -23.37
C LEU A 258 1.36 -0.61 -24.58
N ALA A 259 2.10 -0.18 -25.61
CA ALA A 259 1.54 0.28 -26.87
C ALA A 259 0.81 -0.85 -27.62
N LEU A 260 1.38 -2.05 -27.65
CA LEU A 260 0.79 -3.24 -28.28
C LEU A 260 -0.41 -3.81 -27.49
N GLU A 261 -0.42 -3.65 -26.16
CA GLU A 261 -1.58 -4.04 -25.34
C GLU A 261 -2.76 -3.05 -25.44
N ALA A 262 -2.53 -1.80 -25.85
CA ALA A 262 -3.56 -0.79 -25.92
C ALA A 262 -4.71 -1.14 -26.91
N PRO A 263 -4.46 -1.61 -28.15
CA PRO A 263 -5.50 -2.05 -29.07
C PRO A 263 -6.38 -3.18 -28.51
N VAL A 264 -5.77 -4.17 -27.85
CA VAL A 264 -6.50 -5.31 -27.27
C VAL A 264 -7.45 -4.85 -26.16
N LYS A 265 -7.01 -3.90 -25.33
CA LYS A 265 -7.85 -3.29 -24.29
C LYS A 265 -8.98 -2.43 -24.85
N MET A 266 -8.82 -1.86 -26.04
CA MET A 266 -9.90 -1.12 -26.73
C MET A 266 -10.95 -2.04 -27.36
N MET A 267 -10.60 -3.27 -27.73
CA MET A 267 -11.58 -4.24 -28.26
C MET A 267 -12.60 -4.69 -27.20
N LEU A 268 -12.21 -4.75 -25.92
CA LEU A 268 -13.09 -5.27 -24.87
C LEU A 268 -14.35 -4.42 -24.65
N PRO A 269 -14.26 -3.08 -24.47
CA PRO A 269 -15.45 -2.22 -24.48
C PRO A 269 -16.24 -2.31 -25.79
N LEU A 270 -15.55 -2.37 -26.94
CA LEU A 270 -16.22 -2.46 -28.25
C LEU A 270 -17.12 -3.68 -28.31
N VAL A 271 -16.61 -4.88 -28.01
CA VAL A 271 -17.39 -6.12 -28.01
C VAL A 271 -18.50 -6.09 -26.95
N LEU A 272 -18.20 -5.60 -25.75
CA LEU A 272 -19.17 -5.52 -24.65
C LEU A 272 -20.38 -4.64 -24.99
N PHE A 273 -20.21 -3.56 -25.78
CA PHE A 273 -21.29 -2.64 -26.12
C PHE A 273 -21.90 -2.90 -27.52
N PHE A 274 -21.10 -3.25 -28.53
CA PHE A 274 -21.63 -3.55 -29.87
C PHE A 274 -22.42 -4.84 -29.90
N PHE A 275 -21.96 -5.88 -29.21
CA PHE A 275 -22.60 -7.19 -29.28
C PHE A 275 -24.05 -7.14 -28.77
N PRO A 276 -24.35 -6.61 -27.55
CA PRO A 276 -25.74 -6.48 -27.09
C PRO A 276 -26.58 -5.56 -27.99
N LEU A 277 -25.99 -4.48 -28.51
CA LEU A 277 -26.68 -3.56 -29.41
C LEU A 277 -27.15 -4.24 -30.70
N ILE A 278 -26.28 -5.06 -31.31
CA ILE A 278 -26.62 -5.84 -32.51
C ILE A 278 -27.77 -6.80 -32.22
N PHE A 279 -27.76 -7.50 -31.07
CA PHE A 279 -28.86 -8.40 -30.69
C PHE A 279 -30.18 -7.65 -30.48
N VAL A 280 -30.15 -6.46 -29.85
CA VAL A 280 -31.36 -5.63 -29.66
C VAL A 280 -31.94 -5.19 -31.01
N VAL A 281 -31.09 -4.72 -31.93
CA VAL A 281 -31.53 -4.29 -33.27
C VAL A 281 -32.07 -5.47 -34.08
N LEU A 282 -31.39 -6.62 -34.06
CA LEU A 282 -31.83 -7.82 -34.76
C LEU A 282 -33.15 -8.36 -34.19
N ALA A 283 -33.28 -8.41 -32.85
CA ALA A 283 -34.52 -8.81 -32.19
C ALA A 283 -35.68 -7.87 -32.55
N TYR A 284 -35.42 -6.56 -32.65
CA TYR A 284 -36.41 -5.58 -33.11
C TYR A 284 -36.86 -5.84 -34.56
N PHE A 285 -35.93 -6.10 -35.48
CA PHE A 285 -36.29 -6.44 -36.87
C PHE A 285 -37.08 -7.74 -36.97
N ILE A 286 -36.66 -8.79 -36.24
CA ILE A 286 -37.39 -10.07 -36.19
C ILE A 286 -38.81 -9.85 -35.64
N TYR A 287 -38.95 -9.07 -34.58
CA TYR A 287 -40.25 -8.72 -34.01
C TYR A 287 -41.16 -8.02 -35.03
N LEU A 288 -40.65 -7.05 -35.77
CA LEU A 288 -41.41 -6.37 -36.83
C LEU A 288 -41.82 -7.33 -37.96
N GLN A 289 -40.94 -8.24 -38.34
CA GLN A 289 -41.21 -9.22 -39.40
C GLN A 289 -42.27 -10.24 -38.97
N MET A 290 -42.21 -10.74 -37.73
CA MET A 290 -43.24 -11.65 -37.18
C MET A 290 -44.61 -10.98 -37.10
N LYS A 291 -44.65 -9.68 -36.75
CA LYS A 291 -45.89 -8.88 -36.76
C LYS A 291 -46.45 -8.69 -38.17
N GLN A 292 -45.60 -8.48 -39.18
CA GLN A 292 -46.05 -8.38 -40.58
C GLN A 292 -46.56 -9.71 -41.15
N GLN A 293 -46.02 -10.84 -40.71
CA GLN A 293 -46.44 -12.17 -41.14
C GLN A 293 -47.69 -12.69 -40.40
N GLY A 294 -48.24 -11.92 -39.45
CA GLY A 294 -49.47 -12.26 -38.71
C GLY A 294 -49.30 -13.43 -37.74
N ILE A 295 -48.06 -13.75 -37.36
CA ILE A 295 -47.71 -14.82 -36.41
C ILE A 295 -47.81 -14.29 -34.95
N LEU A 296 -47.90 -12.97 -34.79
CA LEU A 296 -48.04 -12.19 -33.54
C LEU A 296 -48.97 -11.00 -33.73
#